data_AF-A0A9E2ZPS7-F1
#
_entry.id   AF-A0A9E2ZPS7-F1
#
_cell.length_a   1.000
_cell.length_b   1.000
_cell.length_c   1.000
_cell.angle_alpha   90.00
_cell.angle_beta   90.00
_cell.angle_gamma   90.00
#
_symmetry.space_group_name_H-M   'P 1'
#
loop_
_entity.id
_entity.type
_entity.pdbx_description
1 polymer ?
#
loop_
_entity_poly.entity_id
_entity_poly.type
_entity_poly.pdbx_seq_one_letter_code
_entity_poly.pdbx_strand_id
1 'polypeptide(L)'
;MASAGHVELSSHELETLAWEFLGSEFTTHVYVDWPIDRCMDAYLRHQGRTDVINDGAAYDALMDRVMANIAPAIRIGLLTLPRCRRRL
;
A
#
# COMPACT_ATOMS: atom_id res chain seq x y z
N MET A 1 -29.02 -12.35 -6.70
CA MET A 1 -28.15 -11.17 -6.65
C MET A 1 -26.74 -11.70 -6.50
N ALA A 2 -25.88 -11.50 -7.50
CA ALA A 2 -24.50 -11.97 -7.45
C ALA A 2 -23.81 -11.25 -6.29
N SER A 3 -23.40 -12.00 -5.26
CA SER A 3 -22.45 -11.50 -4.29
C SER A 3 -21.20 -11.16 -5.10
N ALA A 4 -20.95 -9.87 -5.37
CA ALA A 4 -19.66 -9.43 -5.86
C ALA A 4 -18.64 -10.08 -4.92
N GLY A 5 -17.70 -10.85 -5.47
CA GLY A 5 -16.82 -11.72 -4.70
C GLY A 5 -16.06 -10.88 -3.69
N HIS A 6 -16.50 -10.93 -2.43
CA HIS A 6 -15.85 -10.21 -1.35
C HIS A 6 -14.59 -10.98 -1.00
N VAL A 7 -13.45 -10.32 -1.08
CA VAL A 7 -12.16 -10.88 -0.70
C VAL A 7 -12.00 -10.66 0.80
N GLU A 8 -12.25 -11.72 1.57
CA GLU A 8 -12.08 -11.67 3.02
C GLU A 8 -10.59 -11.87 3.37
N LEU A 9 -9.83 -10.76 3.40
CA LEU A 9 -8.45 -10.75 3.85
C LEU A 9 -8.38 -10.67 5.37
N SER A 10 -7.60 -11.55 6.00
CA SER A 10 -7.34 -11.46 7.43
C SER A 10 -6.51 -10.22 7.76
N SER A 11 -6.62 -9.73 9.00
CA SER A 11 -5.79 -8.61 9.47
C SER A 11 -4.28 -8.87 9.33
N HIS A 12 -3.85 -10.12 9.43
CA HIS A 12 -2.44 -10.50 9.27
C HIS A 12 -2.00 -10.44 7.80
N GLU A 13 -2.86 -10.87 6.87
CA GLU A 13 -2.59 -10.76 5.43
C GLU A 13 -2.56 -9.31 4.97
N LEU A 14 -3.48 -8.47 5.46
CA LEU A 14 -3.47 -7.03 5.20
C LEU A 14 -2.20 -6.36 5.70
N GLU A 15 -1.76 -6.68 6.92
CA GLU A 15 -0.47 -6.21 7.45
C GLU A 15 0.69 -6.64 6.55
N THR A 16 0.74 -7.92 6.20
CA THR A 16 1.82 -8.46 5.35
C THR A 16 1.88 -7.73 4.01
N LEU A 17 0.73 -7.58 3.34
CA LEU A 17 0.63 -6.87 2.07
C LEU A 17 1.01 -5.40 2.20
N ALA A 18 0.62 -4.74 3.30
CA ALA A 18 0.99 -3.36 3.57
C ALA A 18 2.51 -3.21 3.73
N TRP A 19 3.16 -4.08 4.50
CA TRP A 19 4.61 -4.06 4.69
C TRP A 19 5.38 -4.38 3.39
N GLU A 20 4.91 -5.35 2.60
CA GLU A 20 5.48 -5.67 1.29
C GLU A 20 5.35 -4.50 0.31
N PHE A 21 4.17 -3.85 0.27
CA PHE A 21 3.96 -2.63 -0.52
C PHE A 21 4.94 -1.54 -0.09
N LEU A 22 5.06 -1.27 1.21
CA LEU A 22 5.93 -0.22 1.75
C LEU A 22 7.42 -0.47 1.48
N GLY A 23 7.85 -1.73 1.40
CA GLY A 23 9.22 -2.10 1.03
C GLY A 23 9.47 -2.24 -0.48
N SER A 24 8.44 -2.06 -1.31
CA SER A 24 8.52 -2.25 -2.76
C SER A 24 9.08 -1.03 -3.49
N GLU A 25 9.47 -1.22 -4.74
CA GLU A 25 9.88 -0.13 -5.63
C GLU A 25 8.79 0.94 -5.82
N PHE A 26 7.52 0.58 -5.63
CA PHE A 26 6.36 1.47 -5.75
C PHE A 26 6.28 2.59 -4.70
N THR A 27 7.07 2.50 -3.63
CA THR A 27 7.20 3.56 -2.61
C THR A 27 8.52 4.33 -2.70
N THR A 28 9.29 4.10 -3.77
CA THR A 28 10.57 4.77 -4.03
C THR A 28 10.34 6.12 -4.71
N HIS A 29 11.36 6.99 -4.71
CA HIS A 29 11.33 8.37 -5.26
C HIS A 29 10.77 8.50 -6.70
N VAL A 30 10.79 7.40 -7.48
CA VAL A 30 10.28 7.35 -8.85
C VAL A 30 8.77 7.57 -8.91
N TYR A 31 8.05 7.26 -7.83
CA TYR A 31 6.60 7.37 -7.73
C TYR A 31 6.13 8.52 -6.81
N VAL A 32 7.04 9.43 -6.39
CA VAL A 32 6.69 10.60 -5.55
C VAL A 32 5.64 11.50 -6.19
N ASP A 33 5.57 11.54 -7.53
CA ASP A 33 4.58 12.32 -8.26
C ASP A 33 3.21 11.64 -8.36
N TRP A 34 3.08 10.39 -7.92
CA TRP A 34 1.83 9.63 -7.97
C TRP A 34 1.14 9.64 -6.60
N PRO A 35 -0.20 9.81 -6.55
CA PRO A 35 -0.95 9.62 -5.31
C PRO A 35 -0.84 8.16 -4.87
N ILE A 36 -0.86 7.93 -3.55
CA ILE A 36 -0.63 6.61 -2.95
C ILE A 36 -1.62 5.55 -3.49
N ASP A 37 -2.86 5.95 -3.77
CA ASP A 37 -3.88 5.08 -4.38
C ASP A 37 -3.41 4.51 -5.71
N ARG A 38 -2.79 5.35 -6.55
CA ARG A 38 -2.31 4.94 -7.87
C ARG A 38 -1.09 4.02 -7.77
N CYS A 39 -0.22 4.24 -6.77
CA CYS A 39 0.89 3.34 -6.48
C CYS A 39 0.38 1.98 -5.99
N MET A 40 -0.63 1.98 -5.13
CA MET A 40 -1.27 0.76 -4.62
C MET A 40 -1.95 -0.03 -5.75
N ASP A 41 -2.68 0.63 -6.64
CA ASP A 41 -3.26 0.02 -7.84
C ASP A 41 -2.20 -0.66 -8.71
N ALA A 42 -1.08 0.02 -8.96
CA ALA A 42 0.01 -0.52 -9.76
C ALA A 42 0.65 -1.75 -9.09
N TYR A 43 0.87 -1.68 -7.77
CA TYR A 43 1.38 -2.79 -6.98
C TYR A 43 0.43 -3.99 -6.99
N LEU A 44 -0.85 -3.79 -6.72
CA LEU A 44 -1.86 -4.85 -6.70
C LEU A 44 -2.00 -5.50 -8.08
N ARG A 45 -1.97 -4.72 -9.16
CA ARG A 45 -1.92 -5.25 -10.53
C ARG A 45 -0.67 -6.08 -10.79
N HIS A 46 0.49 -5.62 -10.31
CA HIS A 46 1.75 -6.35 -10.44
C HIS A 46 1.72 -7.69 -9.69
N GLN A 47 1.09 -7.73 -8.50
CA GLN A 47 0.88 -8.94 -7.71
C GLN A 47 -0.26 -9.84 -8.23
N GLY A 48 -0.96 -9.43 -9.29
CA GLY A 48 -2.12 -10.14 -9.83
C GLY A 48 -3.38 -10.07 -8.96
N ARG A 49 -3.38 -9.24 -7.90
CA ARG A 49 -4.48 -9.07 -6.94
C ARG A 49 -5.56 -8.11 -7.44
N THR A 50 -6.09 -8.41 -8.62
CA THR A 50 -7.22 -7.65 -9.20
C THR A 50 -8.53 -7.89 -8.45
N ASP A 51 -8.63 -9.00 -7.71
CA ASP A 51 -9.70 -9.28 -6.77
C ASP A 51 -9.80 -8.21 -5.68
N VAL A 52 -8.67 -7.81 -5.07
CA VAL A 52 -8.60 -6.74 -4.06
C VAL A 52 -8.94 -5.38 -4.66
N ILE A 53 -8.52 -5.09 -5.90
CA ILE A 53 -8.87 -3.84 -6.59
C ILE A 53 -10.38 -3.73 -6.84
N ASN A 54 -11.04 -4.85 -7.15
CA ASN A 54 -12.47 -4.87 -7.43
C ASN A 54 -13.33 -4.90 -6.15
N ASP A 55 -12.73 -5.16 -4.99
CA ASP A 55 -13.38 -5.13 -3.69
C ASP A 55 -12.99 -3.87 -2.92
N GLY A 56 -13.88 -2.88 -2.96
CA GLY A 56 -13.66 -1.60 -2.28
C GLY A 56 -13.43 -1.74 -0.78
N ALA A 57 -14.04 -2.72 -0.11
CA ALA A 57 -13.85 -2.90 1.33
C ALA A 57 -12.47 -3.51 1.64
N ALA A 58 -12.01 -4.47 0.82
CA ALA A 58 -10.66 -5.03 0.97
C ALA A 58 -9.58 -3.99 0.61
N TYR A 59 -9.82 -3.19 -0.43
CA TYR A 59 -8.93 -2.09 -0.81
C TYR A 59 -8.81 -1.03 0.29
N ASP A 60 -9.94 -0.56 0.84
CA ASP A 60 -9.95 0.42 1.92
C ASP A 60 -9.26 -0.12 3.19
N ALA A 61 -9.51 -1.39 3.52
CA ALA A 61 -8.85 -2.03 4.67
C ALA A 61 -7.32 -2.12 4.48
N LEU A 62 -6.84 -2.39 3.26
CA LEU A 62 -5.41 -2.40 2.94
C LEU A 62 -4.82 -0.99 3.00
N MET A 63 -5.52 0.00 2.45
CA MET A 63 -5.12 1.41 2.50
C MET A 63 -4.92 1.87 3.94
N ASP A 64 -5.87 1.56 4.84
CA ASP A 64 -5.77 1.90 6.25
C ASP A 64 -4.51 1.28 6.90
N ARG A 65 -4.19 0.02 6.58
CA ARG A 65 -2.97 -0.63 7.10
C ARG A 65 -1.70 -0.03 6.53
N VAL A 66 -1.68 0.32 5.24
CA VAL A 66 -0.56 1.03 4.64
C VAL A 66 -0.33 2.35 5.36
N MET A 67 -1.37 3.16 5.51
CA MET A 67 -1.28 4.46 6.17
C MET A 67 -0.83 4.36 7.63
N ALA A 68 -1.31 3.35 8.37
CA ALA A 68 -0.88 3.06 9.73
C ALA A 68 0.60 2.65 9.83
N ASN A 69 1.11 1.95 8.82
CA ASN A 69 2.49 1.44 8.80
C ASN A 69 3.51 2.38 8.15
N ILE A 70 3.10 3.49 7.51
CA ILE A 70 4.03 4.49 6.96
C ILE A 70 5.00 5.01 8.03
N ALA A 71 4.50 5.47 9.18
CA ALA A 71 5.33 6.02 10.24
C ALA A 71 6.32 4.99 10.82
N PRO A 72 5.90 3.75 11.16
CA PRO A 72 6.80 2.64 11.49
C PRO A 72 7.84 2.35 10.40
N ALA A 73 7.44 2.27 9.13
CA ALA A 73 8.32 1.95 8.01
C ALA A 73 9.41 3.00 7.79
N ILE A 74 9.10 4.30 7.98
CA ILE A 74 10.10 5.38 7.98
C ILE A 74 11.07 5.21 9.15
N ARG A 75 10.55 4.91 10.34
CA ARG A 75 11.36 4.79 11.57
C ARG A 75 12.39 3.67 11.48
N ILE A 76 12.05 2.56 10.83
CA ILE A 76 12.97 1.44 10.62
C ILE A 76 13.84 1.59 9.36
N GLY A 77 13.64 2.65 8.57
CA GLY A 77 14.40 2.92 7.34
C GLY A 77 13.97 2.10 6.12
N LEU A 78 12.80 1.45 6.17
CA LEU A 78 12.24 0.71 5.03
C LEU A 78 11.75 1.67 3.95
N LEU A 79 11.08 2.76 4.35
CA LEU A 79 10.74 3.86 3.46
C LEU A 79 11.86 4.88 3.48
N THR A 80 12.58 4.97 2.35
CA THR A 80 13.50 6.09 2.13
C THR A 80 12.69 7.27 1.62
N LEU A 81 11.87 7.90 2.48
CA LEU A 81 11.37 9.22 2.15
C LEU A 81 12.59 10.12 1.91
N PRO A 82 12.61 10.94 0.84
CA PRO A 82 13.63 11.96 0.71
C PRO A 82 13.46 12.83 1.96
N ARG A 83 14.42 12.70 2.88
CA ARG A 83 14.44 13.43 4.15
C ARG A 83 14.09 14.86 3.81
N CYS A 84 12.98 15.36 4.34
CA CYS A 84 12.58 16.75 4.21
C CYS A 84 13.84 17.57 4.43
N ARG A 85 14.36 18.17 3.35
CA ARG A 85 15.61 18.89 3.38
C ARG A 85 15.33 20.10 4.26
N ARG A 86 15.71 20.02 5.54
CA ARG A 86 15.79 21.16 6.45
C ARG A 86 16.74 22.14 5.76
N ARG A 87 16.18 23.06 4.98
CA ARG A 87 16.91 24.24 4.51
C ARG A 87 17.19 25.05 5.76
N LEU A 88 18.48 25.17 6.05
CA LEU A 88 19.04 26.25 6.86
C LEU A 88 18.60 27.60 6.28
#